data_AF-A0A811UXC6-F1
#
_entry.id   AF-A0A811UXC6-F1
#
_cell.length_a   1.000
_cell.length_b   1.000
_cell.length_c   1.000
_cell.angle_alpha   90.00
_cell.angle_beta   90.00
_cell.angle_gamma   90.00
#
_symmetry.space_group_name_H-M   'P 1'
#
loop_
_entity.id
_entity.type
_entity.pdbx_description
1 polymer ?
#
loop_
_entity_poly.entity_id
_entity_poly.type
_entity_poly.pdbx_seq_one_letter_code
_entity_poly.pdbx_strand_id
1 'polypeptide(L)'
;MYLSFLLIICYTLPSLLRACPIYLTISLDGKTLQDSHIEVNWGPECHEYPEWIGIFNEDPSTAYVPPEARITDITNSSGKIVSDVKIGKLRFPQGWNNYDENVVPIEYPKGKCLPYYVASFNGTELLTVECLKIQPNWMSKLDHIAQMPLKELFIPGTHASAAYVANLTKTKSVLIKDYVVAQQFDVWSQLVFGIRYLDFSIGYDKIDDVYDSNNADNFYIVNENKLVRPLRSVLRDIKRFVQLSHEVVILDFSSFPIGFYKHPERHSGLNHLLREEVGDIVYIRNTSTQEGSKQCDELTIEEIRKDNKYLIILYPVQELPYPESESKMLCSNWKRFSTAFMNTSEALDNMRLLFSKKQNSPIQNEGWVFQAIRSMEQSLNNNKLETAKERAAILNPKVTSWLKGPWSLAANVVAFDYFSNTNIIDVAIYANMHKAFNMANKNFVNFEIVSV
;
A
#
# COMPACT_ATOMS: atom_id res chain seq x y z
N MET A 1 26.68 -59.24 -12.72
CA MET A 1 26.23 -58.90 -11.36
C MET A 1 26.95 -57.63 -10.94
N TYR A 2 26.42 -56.47 -11.34
CA TYR A 2 27.02 -55.16 -11.05
C TYR A 2 26.10 -54.45 -10.06
N LEU A 3 26.59 -54.28 -8.83
CA LEU A 3 25.96 -53.48 -7.78
C LEU A 3 26.06 -52.00 -8.19
N SER A 4 24.91 -51.34 -8.36
CA SER A 4 24.86 -49.88 -8.47
C SER A 4 24.54 -49.31 -7.09
N PHE A 5 25.49 -48.55 -6.53
CA PHE A 5 25.31 -47.75 -5.32
C PHE A 5 24.44 -46.53 -5.66
N LEU A 6 23.23 -46.45 -5.11
CA LEU A 6 22.49 -45.18 -5.06
C LEU A 6 23.13 -44.29 -3.99
N LEU A 7 23.84 -43.25 -4.43
CA LEU A 7 24.17 -42.11 -3.58
C LEU A 7 22.91 -41.27 -3.39
N ILE A 8 22.23 -41.42 -2.26
CA ILE A 8 21.19 -40.48 -1.83
C ILE A 8 21.91 -39.25 -1.28
N ILE A 9 22.13 -38.25 -2.13
CA ILE A 9 22.55 -36.91 -1.69
C ILE A 9 21.32 -36.25 -1.08
N CYS A 10 21.16 -36.43 0.22
CA CYS A 10 20.20 -35.68 1.01
C CYS A 10 20.72 -34.24 1.08
N TYR A 11 20.16 -33.33 0.28
CA TYR A 11 20.35 -31.89 0.47
C TYR A 11 19.59 -31.45 1.73
N THR A 12 20.09 -31.81 2.91
CA THR A 12 19.88 -31.00 4.10
C THR A 12 20.81 -29.80 3.96
N LEU A 13 20.38 -28.76 3.23
CA LEU A 13 20.96 -27.45 3.43
C LEU A 13 20.77 -27.15 4.94
N PRO A 14 21.84 -26.92 5.71
CA PRO A 14 21.67 -26.36 7.03
C PRO A 14 20.86 -25.08 6.84
N SER A 15 19.77 -24.91 7.58
CA SER A 15 19.17 -23.60 7.76
C SER A 15 20.27 -22.70 8.28
N LEU A 16 20.92 -21.93 7.39
CA LEU A 16 21.74 -20.80 7.81
C LEU A 16 20.80 -20.00 8.71
N LEU A 17 21.06 -19.98 10.01
CA LEU A 17 20.24 -19.29 10.99
C LEU A 17 20.16 -17.83 10.53
N ARG A 18 19.05 -17.49 9.87
CA ARG A 18 18.85 -16.15 9.35
C ARG A 18 18.61 -15.30 10.58
N ALA A 19 19.47 -14.30 10.78
CA ALA A 19 19.34 -13.41 11.92
C ALA A 19 17.93 -12.81 11.99
N CYS A 20 17.46 -12.59 13.22
CA CYS A 20 16.11 -12.12 13.50
C CYS A 20 15.76 -10.88 12.63
N PRO A 21 14.69 -10.94 11.80
CA PRO A 21 14.32 -9.81 10.97
C PRO A 21 13.85 -8.68 11.87
N ILE A 22 14.40 -7.48 11.65
CA ILE A 22 14.03 -6.25 12.35
C ILE A 22 13.63 -5.17 11.33
N TYR A 23 12.75 -4.27 11.70
CA TYR A 23 12.36 -3.13 10.85
C TYR A 23 11.72 -2.02 11.68
N LEU A 24 11.66 -0.83 11.08
CA LEU A 24 11.04 0.35 11.66
C LEU A 24 9.65 0.61 11.07
N THR A 25 8.74 1.06 11.93
CA THR A 25 7.45 1.65 11.57
C THR A 25 7.28 2.97 12.32
N ILE A 26 6.25 3.75 11.96
CA ILE A 26 5.91 4.99 12.64
C ILE A 26 4.67 4.72 13.50
N SER A 27 4.79 4.95 14.81
CA SER A 27 3.71 4.71 15.76
C SER A 27 2.54 5.68 15.56
N LEU A 28 1.38 5.24 16.04
CA LEU A 28 0.13 6.00 16.00
C LEU A 28 -0.20 6.66 17.34
N ASP A 29 0.80 6.97 18.15
CA ASP A 29 0.64 7.58 19.49
C ASP A 29 0.70 9.13 19.44
N GLY A 30 1.45 9.69 18.49
CA GLY A 30 1.58 11.14 18.31
C GLY A 30 0.29 11.83 17.88
N LYS A 31 0.05 13.06 18.36
CA LYS A 31 -1.09 13.89 17.89
C LYS A 31 -0.94 14.32 16.44
N THR A 32 0.31 14.56 16.02
CA THR A 32 0.70 14.82 14.64
C THR A 32 1.75 13.80 14.23
N LEU A 33 2.00 13.65 12.92
CA LEU A 33 3.10 12.83 12.43
C LEU A 33 4.40 13.19 13.13
N GLN A 34 4.74 14.48 13.26
CA GLN A 34 6.02 14.93 13.83
C GLN A 34 6.20 14.53 15.31
N ASP A 35 5.08 14.37 16.02
CA ASP A 35 5.06 13.97 17.43
C ASP A 35 5.02 12.44 17.61
N SER A 36 4.83 11.67 16.53
CA SER A 36 4.88 10.21 16.59
C SER A 36 6.31 9.72 16.81
N HIS A 37 6.41 8.53 17.39
CA HIS A 37 7.67 7.87 17.67
C HIS A 37 7.99 6.79 16.63
N ILE A 38 9.27 6.40 16.62
CA ILE A 38 9.73 5.24 15.89
C ILE A 38 9.32 3.99 16.68
N GLU A 39 8.65 3.06 15.99
CA GLU A 39 8.32 1.73 16.52
C GLU A 39 9.31 0.72 15.93
N VAL A 40 10.00 -0.01 16.80
CA VAL A 40 10.91 -1.09 16.43
C VAL A 40 10.14 -2.40 16.49
N ASN A 41 10.26 -3.20 15.44
CA ASN A 41 9.59 -4.48 15.31
C ASN A 41 10.61 -5.57 15.01
N TRP A 42 10.39 -6.77 15.55
CA TRP A 42 11.20 -7.95 15.25
C TRP A 42 10.35 -9.21 15.01
N GLY A 43 10.86 -10.11 14.18
CA GLY A 43 10.18 -11.32 13.75
C GLY A 43 9.19 -11.11 12.59
N PRO A 44 8.34 -12.12 12.29
CA PRO A 44 8.15 -13.37 13.01
C PRO A 44 9.32 -14.34 12.80
N GLU A 45 9.38 -15.41 13.61
CA GLU A 45 10.31 -16.55 13.45
C GLU A 45 11.78 -16.31 13.85
N CYS A 46 12.04 -15.43 14.82
CA CYS A 46 13.38 -15.33 15.40
C CYS A 46 13.69 -16.59 16.22
N HIS A 47 14.58 -17.43 15.68
CA HIS A 47 15.06 -18.65 16.36
C HIS A 47 16.03 -18.28 17.49
N GLU A 48 16.95 -17.36 17.20
CA GLU A 48 17.76 -16.65 18.17
C GLU A 48 17.34 -15.17 18.13
N TYR A 49 16.90 -14.65 19.28
CA TYR A 49 16.56 -13.24 19.41
C TYR A 49 17.83 -12.44 19.76
N PRO A 50 17.95 -11.21 19.25
CA PRO A 50 19.11 -10.37 19.54
C PRO A 50 19.18 -10.03 21.03
N GLU A 51 20.39 -9.89 21.56
CA GLU A 51 20.60 -9.45 22.95
C GLU A 51 20.09 -8.01 23.13
N TRP A 52 20.32 -7.16 22.14
CA TRP A 52 19.79 -5.80 22.11
C TRP A 52 19.60 -5.28 20.69
N ILE A 53 18.72 -4.29 20.54
CA ILE A 53 18.48 -3.56 19.29
C ILE A 53 18.76 -2.07 19.52
N GLY A 54 19.49 -1.44 18.60
CA GLY A 54 19.77 -0.01 18.60
C GLY A 54 19.02 0.73 17.51
N ILE A 55 18.62 1.97 17.79
CA ILE A 55 18.15 2.95 16.80
C ILE A 55 19.26 3.97 16.55
N PHE A 56 19.52 4.29 15.29
CA PHE A 56 20.61 5.17 14.88
C PHE A 56 20.12 6.21 13.87
N ASN A 57 20.79 7.35 13.80
CA ASN A 57 20.51 8.42 12.84
C ASN A 57 21.26 8.22 11.50
N GLU A 58 22.27 7.36 11.48
CA GLU A 58 23.12 6.99 10.34
C GLU A 58 23.35 5.47 10.33
N ASP A 59 23.88 4.93 9.22
CA ASP A 59 24.09 3.49 9.05
C ASP A 59 25.20 2.97 9.99
N PRO A 60 24.87 2.18 11.03
CA PRO A 60 25.83 1.71 12.02
C PRO A 60 26.79 0.65 11.48
N SER A 61 26.56 0.11 10.28
CA SER A 61 27.50 -0.82 9.63
C SER A 61 28.69 -0.10 8.99
N THR A 62 28.58 1.21 8.74
CA THR A 62 29.61 2.02 8.06
C THR A 62 30.14 3.16 8.92
N ALA A 63 29.38 3.60 9.92
CA ALA A 63 29.74 4.69 10.81
C ALA A 63 29.83 4.20 12.26
N TYR A 64 30.83 4.69 13.00
CA TYR A 64 30.94 4.45 14.44
C TYR A 64 30.14 5.51 15.20
N VAL A 65 28.84 5.27 15.34
CA VAL A 65 27.89 6.17 16.02
C VAL A 65 27.23 5.49 17.23
N PRO A 66 27.05 6.17 18.36
CA PRO A 66 26.27 5.63 19.47
C PRO A 66 24.78 5.54 19.09
N PRO A 67 24.02 4.57 19.64
CA PRO A 67 22.59 4.48 19.40
C PRO A 67 21.84 5.64 20.08
N GLU A 68 20.87 6.21 19.38
CA GLU A 68 19.91 7.20 19.90
C GLU A 68 18.99 6.57 20.95
N ALA A 69 18.66 5.29 20.76
CA ALA A 69 17.94 4.49 21.75
C ALA A 69 18.41 3.04 21.69
N ARG A 70 18.44 2.39 22.85
CA ARG A 70 18.83 0.99 23.01
C ARG A 70 17.70 0.22 23.67
N ILE A 71 17.27 -0.86 23.03
CA ILE A 71 16.23 -1.77 23.49
C ILE A 71 16.92 -3.04 24.00
N THR A 72 16.69 -3.36 25.27
CA THR A 72 17.19 -4.57 25.95
C THR A 72 16.02 -5.48 26.32
N ASP A 73 16.30 -6.58 27.02
CA ASP A 73 15.29 -7.49 27.58
C ASP A 73 14.37 -8.13 26.52
N ILE A 74 14.92 -8.33 25.33
CA ILE A 74 14.25 -9.02 24.23
C ILE A 74 14.22 -10.51 24.59
N THR A 75 13.03 -11.02 24.88
CA THR A 75 12.82 -12.41 25.35
C THR A 75 11.88 -13.21 24.45
N ASN A 76 11.21 -12.54 23.51
CA ASN A 76 10.22 -13.13 22.62
C ASN A 76 10.76 -13.30 21.20
N SER A 77 10.35 -14.36 20.52
CA SER A 77 10.70 -14.63 19.10
C SER A 77 10.09 -13.65 18.10
N SER A 78 9.17 -12.80 18.55
CA SER A 78 8.64 -11.67 17.81
C SER A 78 8.11 -10.63 18.78
N GLY A 79 8.07 -9.38 18.35
CA GLY A 79 7.54 -8.32 19.18
C GLY A 79 7.67 -6.96 18.53
N LYS A 80 7.20 -5.97 19.28
CA LYS A 80 7.30 -4.57 18.92
C LYS A 80 7.42 -3.70 20.15
N ILE A 81 8.10 -2.58 20.02
CA ILE A 81 8.23 -1.57 21.06
C ILE A 81 8.23 -0.18 20.44
N VAL A 82 7.48 0.74 21.06
CA VAL A 82 7.53 2.16 20.72
C VAL A 82 8.70 2.76 21.48
N SER A 83 9.65 3.36 20.77
CA SER A 83 10.82 4.00 21.37
C SER A 83 10.53 5.45 21.79
N ASP A 84 11.44 6.06 22.56
CA ASP A 84 11.39 7.49 22.87
C ASP A 84 11.91 8.37 21.71
N VAL A 85 12.34 7.77 20.60
CA VAL A 85 12.84 8.49 19.42
C VAL A 85 11.67 9.00 18.59
N LYS A 86 11.53 10.32 18.51
CA LYS A 86 10.50 10.96 17.67
C LYS A 86 10.90 10.97 16.20
N ILE A 87 9.91 10.86 15.31
CA ILE A 87 10.14 11.06 13.88
C ILE A 87 10.49 12.53 13.59
N GLY A 88 9.87 13.50 14.27
CA GLY A 88 10.12 14.92 13.98
C GLY A 88 9.72 15.32 12.56
N LYS A 89 10.35 16.38 12.03
CA LYS A 89 10.05 16.85 10.67
C LYS A 89 10.71 15.94 9.64
N LEU A 90 9.93 15.03 9.08
CA LEU A 90 10.36 14.17 7.98
C LEU A 90 10.68 15.00 6.73
N ARG A 91 11.87 14.79 6.16
CA ARG A 91 12.27 15.34 4.85
C ARG A 91 12.75 14.19 3.98
N PHE A 92 12.30 14.19 2.72
CA PHE A 92 12.78 13.25 1.73
C PHE A 92 14.05 13.78 1.07
N PRO A 93 14.88 12.90 0.49
CA PRO A 93 15.96 13.31 -0.39
C PRO A 93 15.48 14.25 -1.52
N GLN A 94 16.39 15.08 -2.03
CA GLN A 94 16.09 16.10 -3.03
C GLN A 94 15.33 15.52 -4.24
N GLY A 95 14.28 16.22 -4.67
CA GLY A 95 13.39 15.83 -5.77
C GLY A 95 12.20 15.00 -5.32
N TRP A 96 12.22 14.45 -4.10
CA TRP A 96 11.12 13.63 -3.57
C TRP A 96 10.24 14.37 -2.55
N ASN A 97 10.48 15.65 -2.26
CA ASN A 97 9.54 16.46 -1.47
C ASN A 97 8.48 17.11 -2.37
N ASN A 98 7.25 17.27 -1.85
CA ASN A 98 6.15 17.80 -2.64
C ASN A 98 6.35 19.27 -3.12
N TYR A 99 7.33 20.00 -2.59
CA TYR A 99 7.63 21.38 -3.00
C TYR A 99 8.99 21.54 -3.67
N ASP A 100 9.65 20.44 -4.04
CA ASP A 100 10.91 20.50 -4.78
C ASP A 100 10.63 20.90 -6.25
N GLU A 101 10.89 22.17 -6.59
CA GLU A 101 10.69 22.70 -7.94
C GLU A 101 11.95 22.53 -8.81
N ASN A 102 11.76 22.17 -10.08
CA ASN A 102 12.82 22.07 -11.10
C ASN A 102 13.97 21.10 -10.75
N VAL A 103 13.71 20.10 -9.92
CA VAL A 103 14.68 19.04 -9.59
C VAL A 103 14.25 17.74 -10.26
N VAL A 104 15.17 17.11 -11.00
CA VAL A 104 15.00 15.73 -11.45
C VAL A 104 15.36 14.80 -10.28
N PRO A 105 14.42 14.00 -9.76
CA PRO A 105 14.70 13.13 -8.64
C PRO A 105 15.65 12.00 -9.05
N ILE A 106 16.48 11.58 -8.10
CA ILE A 106 17.33 10.41 -8.26
C ILE A 106 16.44 9.16 -8.17
N GLU A 107 16.52 8.31 -9.19
CA GLU A 107 15.98 6.95 -9.14
C GLU A 107 16.90 6.05 -8.32
N TYR A 108 16.32 5.22 -7.45
CA TYR A 108 17.11 4.36 -6.58
C TYR A 108 17.02 2.90 -7.01
N PRO A 109 18.15 2.19 -7.21
CA PRO A 109 18.12 0.75 -7.53
C PRO A 109 17.49 -0.11 -6.43
N LYS A 110 17.57 0.35 -5.18
CA LYS A 110 16.95 -0.22 -3.98
C LYS A 110 16.37 0.92 -3.15
N GLY A 111 15.45 0.64 -2.23
CA GLY A 111 14.88 1.68 -1.35
C GLY A 111 15.92 2.59 -0.71
N LYS A 112 15.58 3.87 -0.53
CA LYS A 112 16.48 4.88 0.03
C LYS A 112 16.18 5.12 1.50
N CYS A 113 17.13 4.78 2.36
CA CYS A 113 17.04 5.05 3.79
C CYS A 113 16.90 6.53 4.10
N LEU A 114 16.00 6.80 5.03
CA LEU A 114 15.86 8.03 5.79
C LEU A 114 16.79 7.95 7.02
N PRO A 115 17.04 9.04 7.76
CA PRO A 115 17.96 9.07 8.90
C PRO A 115 17.37 8.38 10.15
N TYR A 116 16.82 7.18 9.97
CA TYR A 116 16.33 6.29 11.02
C TYR A 116 16.72 4.87 10.64
N TYR A 117 17.77 4.38 11.28
CA TYR A 117 18.32 3.04 11.13
C TYR A 117 18.01 2.23 12.37
N VAL A 118 17.90 0.92 12.20
CA VAL A 118 17.74 -0.04 13.27
C VAL A 118 18.75 -1.16 13.05
N ALA A 119 19.43 -1.55 14.11
CA ALA A 119 20.38 -2.65 14.04
C ALA A 119 20.28 -3.56 15.26
N SER A 120 20.41 -4.87 15.03
CA SER A 120 20.36 -5.88 16.08
C SER A 120 21.74 -6.46 16.36
N PHE A 121 21.99 -6.81 17.62
CA PHE A 121 23.32 -7.20 18.08
C PHE A 121 23.27 -8.41 19.03
N ASN A 122 24.36 -9.18 19.00
CA ASN A 122 24.71 -10.17 20.03
C ASN A 122 26.04 -9.75 20.67
N GLY A 123 26.00 -9.24 21.91
CA GLY A 123 27.11 -8.53 22.52
C GLY A 123 27.54 -7.31 21.69
N THR A 124 28.65 -7.46 20.96
CA THR A 124 29.21 -6.44 20.04
C THR A 124 29.10 -6.83 18.57
N GLU A 125 28.65 -8.05 18.28
CA GLU A 125 28.47 -8.54 16.92
C GLU A 125 27.20 -7.95 16.30
N LEU A 126 27.35 -7.29 15.16
CA LEU A 126 26.24 -6.78 14.38
C LEU A 126 25.58 -7.90 13.57
N LEU A 127 24.29 -8.13 13.79
CA LEU A 127 23.55 -9.23 13.15
C LEU A 127 22.77 -8.76 11.91
N THR A 128 21.98 -7.69 12.05
CA THR A 128 21.14 -7.14 10.98
C THR A 128 21.08 -5.62 11.06
N VAL A 129 20.95 -4.97 9.90
CA VAL A 129 20.69 -3.53 9.77
C VAL A 129 19.53 -3.34 8.82
N GLU A 130 18.59 -2.49 9.22
CA GLU A 130 17.48 -2.02 8.40
C GLU A 130 17.24 -0.52 8.64
N CYS A 131 16.34 0.08 7.87
CA CYS A 131 16.04 1.50 8.01
C CYS A 131 14.59 1.81 7.62
N LEU A 132 14.07 2.93 8.12
CA LEU A 132 12.89 3.54 7.51
C LEU A 132 13.31 4.09 6.14
N LYS A 133 12.59 3.74 5.08
CA LYS A 133 13.01 4.05 3.70
C LYS A 133 11.86 4.44 2.80
N ILE A 134 12.18 5.25 1.79
CA ILE A 134 11.30 5.56 0.66
C ILE A 134 11.59 4.60 -0.49
N GLN A 135 10.56 4.23 -1.25
CA GLN A 135 10.68 3.33 -2.40
C GLN A 135 9.89 3.89 -3.58
N PRO A 136 10.28 5.06 -4.10
CA PRO A 136 9.47 5.79 -5.07
C PRO A 136 9.44 5.13 -6.44
N ASN A 137 10.35 4.21 -6.76
CA ASN A 137 10.48 3.59 -8.08
C ASN A 137 10.64 2.05 -7.99
N TRP A 138 9.99 1.39 -7.01
CA TRP A 138 10.21 -0.04 -6.77
C TRP A 138 9.66 -0.94 -7.89
N MET A 139 8.54 -0.59 -8.54
CA MET A 139 7.93 -1.44 -9.55
C MET A 139 8.79 -1.57 -10.80
N SER A 140 9.51 -0.50 -11.16
CA SER A 140 10.39 -0.43 -12.32
C SER A 140 11.77 -1.04 -12.09
N LYS A 141 12.19 -1.28 -10.84
CA LYS A 141 13.52 -1.81 -10.49
C LYS A 141 13.54 -3.27 -10.10
N LEU A 142 12.38 -3.90 -9.93
CA LEU A 142 12.33 -5.34 -9.73
C LEU A 142 12.25 -6.04 -11.09
N ASP A 143 13.18 -6.96 -11.32
CA ASP A 143 13.20 -7.76 -12.54
C ASP A 143 11.94 -8.65 -12.63
N HIS A 144 11.48 -8.87 -13.86
CA HIS A 144 10.36 -9.77 -14.21
C HIS A 144 8.97 -9.39 -13.68
N ILE A 145 8.82 -8.51 -12.68
CA ILE A 145 7.49 -8.06 -12.25
C ILE A 145 6.80 -7.22 -13.33
N ALA A 146 7.57 -6.58 -14.21
CA ALA A 146 7.05 -5.73 -15.28
C ALA A 146 6.12 -6.48 -16.26
N GLN A 147 6.33 -7.79 -16.38
CA GLN A 147 5.59 -8.70 -17.26
C GLN A 147 4.47 -9.45 -16.52
N MET A 148 4.37 -9.29 -15.21
CA MET A 148 3.29 -9.89 -14.44
C MET A 148 1.99 -9.09 -14.64
N PRO A 149 0.85 -9.78 -14.83
CA PRO A 149 -0.46 -9.13 -14.76
C PRO A 149 -0.68 -8.43 -13.42
N LEU A 150 -1.36 -7.27 -13.42
CA LEU A 150 -1.66 -6.52 -12.20
C LEU A 150 -2.41 -7.37 -11.16
N LYS A 151 -3.28 -8.29 -11.58
CA LYS A 151 -4.00 -9.23 -10.70
C LYS A 151 -3.12 -10.24 -9.97
N GLU A 152 -1.91 -10.48 -10.48
CA GLU A 152 -0.92 -11.38 -9.86
C GLU A 152 0.05 -10.64 -8.94
N LEU A 153 0.18 -9.31 -9.07
CA LEU A 153 1.05 -8.51 -8.21
C LEU A 153 0.43 -8.33 -6.82
N PHE A 154 1.28 -8.34 -5.79
CA PHE A 154 0.93 -7.80 -4.49
C PHE A 154 1.19 -6.28 -4.50
N ILE A 155 0.12 -5.48 -4.46
CA ILE A 155 0.18 -4.03 -4.55
C ILE A 155 -0.18 -3.42 -3.18
N PRO A 156 0.74 -2.71 -2.50
CA PRO A 156 0.41 -2.02 -1.25
C PRO A 156 -0.47 -0.81 -1.53
N GLY A 157 -1.55 -0.68 -0.75
CA GLY A 157 -2.57 0.34 -0.92
C GLY A 157 -2.94 1.07 0.36
N THR A 158 -3.76 2.11 0.21
CA THR A 158 -4.32 2.89 1.32
C THR A 158 -5.82 3.07 1.13
N HIS A 159 -6.59 2.87 2.19
CA HIS A 159 -8.01 3.22 2.22
C HIS A 159 -8.16 4.72 2.50
N ALA A 160 -9.22 5.34 1.96
CA ALA A 160 -9.51 6.76 2.09
C ALA A 160 -8.24 7.62 1.96
N SER A 161 -7.49 7.39 0.88
CA SER A 161 -6.07 7.76 0.76
C SER A 161 -5.82 9.26 0.91
N ALA A 162 -6.79 10.09 0.50
CA ALA A 162 -6.71 11.54 0.62
C ALA A 162 -7.40 12.11 1.87
N ALA A 163 -7.83 11.26 2.80
CA ALA A 163 -8.41 11.64 4.09
C ALA A 163 -7.32 11.86 5.16
N TYR A 164 -6.47 12.85 4.91
CA TYR A 164 -5.44 13.32 5.83
C TYR A 164 -5.66 14.81 6.15
N VAL A 165 -5.09 15.30 7.25
CA VAL A 165 -5.19 16.72 7.64
C VAL A 165 -3.85 17.40 7.39
N ALA A 166 -3.83 18.41 6.50
CA ALA A 166 -2.61 19.16 6.19
C ALA A 166 -2.09 19.98 7.39
N ASN A 167 -3.00 20.41 8.28
CA ASN A 167 -2.63 21.10 9.51
C ASN A 167 -3.62 20.79 10.65
N LEU A 168 -3.22 19.87 11.53
CA LEU A 168 -4.00 19.42 12.68
C LEU A 168 -4.16 20.51 13.74
N THR A 169 -3.24 21.48 13.84
CA THR A 169 -3.35 22.58 14.83
C THR A 169 -4.35 23.66 14.37
N LYS A 170 -4.49 23.87 13.06
CA LYS A 170 -5.47 24.82 12.49
C LYS A 170 -6.89 24.25 12.40
N THR A 171 -7.04 22.94 12.31
CA THR A 171 -8.37 22.31 12.27
C THR A 171 -9.02 22.46 13.64
N LYS A 172 -10.20 23.09 13.74
CA LYS A 172 -10.90 23.28 15.03
C LYS A 172 -11.90 22.17 15.35
N SER A 173 -12.33 21.39 14.35
CA SER A 173 -13.31 20.32 14.52
C SER A 173 -12.65 19.06 15.06
N VAL A 174 -13.00 18.68 16.29
CA VAL A 174 -12.60 17.42 16.93
C VAL A 174 -13.14 16.23 16.13
N LEU A 175 -14.38 16.32 15.62
CA LEU A 175 -15.00 15.29 14.79
C LEU A 175 -14.15 14.96 13.56
N ILE A 176 -13.65 15.99 12.87
CA ILE A 176 -12.81 15.80 11.68
C ILE A 176 -11.49 15.13 12.07
N LYS A 177 -10.83 15.61 13.12
CA LYS A 177 -9.52 15.09 13.55
C LYS A 177 -9.57 13.63 13.95
N ASP A 178 -10.59 13.24 14.69
CA ASP A 178 -10.60 11.96 15.37
C ASP A 178 -11.29 10.89 14.53
N TYR A 179 -12.23 11.27 13.65
CA TYR A 179 -13.12 10.32 13.00
C TYR A 179 -13.15 10.40 11.47
N VAL A 180 -12.68 11.48 10.86
CA VAL A 180 -12.63 11.61 9.39
C VAL A 180 -11.23 11.33 8.84
N VAL A 181 -10.18 11.40 9.67
CA VAL A 181 -8.80 11.13 9.24
C VAL A 181 -8.51 9.63 9.18
N ALA A 182 -8.10 9.16 8.01
CA ALA A 182 -7.68 7.78 7.75
C ALA A 182 -6.17 7.66 7.49
N GLN A 183 -5.49 8.76 7.15
CA GLN A 183 -4.06 8.76 6.83
C GLN A 183 -3.31 9.89 7.54
N GLN A 184 -2.06 9.61 7.93
CA GLN A 184 -1.16 10.61 8.52
C GLN A 184 -0.26 11.30 7.48
N PHE A 185 -0.13 10.70 6.31
CA PHE A 185 0.67 11.20 5.19
C PHE A 185 -0.23 11.77 4.10
N ASP A 186 0.26 12.79 3.38
CA ASP A 186 -0.36 13.19 2.12
C ASP A 186 -0.17 12.13 1.03
N VAL A 187 -0.96 12.23 -0.05
CA VAL A 187 -0.93 11.26 -1.16
C VAL A 187 0.44 11.21 -1.82
N TRP A 188 1.10 12.36 -1.98
CA TRP A 188 2.47 12.41 -2.48
C TRP A 188 3.41 11.54 -1.64
N SER A 189 3.43 11.74 -0.32
CA SER A 189 4.29 11.01 0.60
C SER A 189 3.96 9.52 0.63
N GLN A 190 2.67 9.15 0.58
CA GLN A 190 2.24 7.74 0.45
C GLN A 190 2.88 7.08 -0.78
N LEU A 191 2.81 7.74 -1.94
CA LEU A 191 3.39 7.26 -3.20
C LEU A 191 4.93 7.18 -3.13
N VAL A 192 5.59 8.18 -2.56
CA VAL A 192 7.05 8.20 -2.35
C VAL A 192 7.51 7.07 -1.44
N PHE A 193 6.76 6.76 -0.38
CA PHE A 193 7.05 5.61 0.48
C PHE A 193 6.95 4.29 -0.29
N GLY A 194 6.00 4.15 -1.21
CA GLY A 194 5.87 2.99 -2.08
C GLY A 194 4.45 2.49 -2.30
N ILE A 195 3.42 3.19 -1.79
CA ILE A 195 2.02 2.89 -2.08
C ILE A 195 1.76 3.03 -3.59
N ARG A 196 0.94 2.13 -4.15
CA ARG A 196 0.60 2.11 -5.59
C ARG A 196 -0.90 1.94 -5.86
N TYR A 197 -1.70 1.72 -4.83
CA TYR A 197 -3.15 1.72 -4.92
C TYR A 197 -3.74 2.78 -4.00
N LEU A 198 -4.53 3.69 -4.56
CA LEU A 198 -5.17 4.81 -3.86
C LEU A 198 -6.68 4.70 -3.96
N ASP A 199 -7.35 4.59 -2.81
CA ASP A 199 -8.81 4.54 -2.71
C ASP A 199 -9.40 5.91 -2.34
N PHE A 200 -10.27 6.45 -3.19
CA PHE A 200 -11.03 7.68 -2.98
C PHE A 200 -12.53 7.45 -3.03
N SER A 201 -13.24 8.05 -2.08
CA SER A 201 -14.68 8.31 -2.18
C SER A 201 -14.90 9.79 -2.52
N ILE A 202 -15.85 10.09 -3.41
CA ILE A 202 -16.04 11.44 -3.96
C ILE A 202 -17.40 12.02 -3.58
N GLY A 203 -17.39 13.31 -3.26
CA GLY A 203 -18.58 14.11 -3.01
C GLY A 203 -18.63 15.35 -3.87
N TYR A 204 -19.81 15.94 -3.96
CA TYR A 204 -20.07 17.21 -4.65
C TYR A 204 -20.56 18.25 -3.62
N ASP A 205 -19.78 19.32 -3.41
CA ASP A 205 -19.99 20.29 -2.32
C ASP A 205 -21.18 21.24 -2.57
N LYS A 206 -21.28 21.81 -3.78
CA LYS A 206 -22.33 22.78 -4.11
C LYS A 206 -23.60 22.13 -4.61
N ILE A 207 -24.39 21.57 -3.71
CA ILE A 207 -25.67 20.94 -4.05
C ILE A 207 -26.67 21.96 -4.66
N ASP A 208 -26.56 23.25 -4.32
CA ASP A 208 -27.52 24.30 -4.71
C ASP A 208 -27.24 24.97 -6.08
N ASP A 209 -26.01 24.90 -6.63
CA ASP A 209 -25.65 25.46 -7.93
C ASP A 209 -25.78 24.41 -9.05
N VAL A 210 -27.02 24.05 -9.38
CA VAL A 210 -27.35 23.05 -10.43
C VAL A 210 -26.92 23.50 -11.83
N TYR A 211 -26.67 24.79 -12.05
CA TYR A 211 -26.38 25.37 -13.37
C TYR A 211 -24.88 25.46 -13.74
N ASP A 212 -23.98 25.04 -12.85
CA ASP A 212 -22.53 25.02 -13.11
C ASP A 212 -21.91 23.65 -12.80
N SER A 213 -22.47 22.61 -13.41
CA SER A 213 -21.97 21.21 -13.33
C SER A 213 -20.59 21.01 -13.97
N ASN A 214 -20.06 22.02 -14.65
CA ASN A 214 -18.74 22.01 -15.27
C ASN A 214 -17.64 22.58 -14.37
N ASN A 215 -17.99 23.13 -13.20
CA ASN A 215 -16.98 23.65 -12.30
C ASN A 215 -16.30 22.53 -11.52
N ALA A 216 -15.16 22.11 -12.05
CA ALA A 216 -14.31 21.06 -11.51
C ALA A 216 -13.84 21.31 -10.05
N ASP A 217 -13.99 22.52 -9.52
CA ASP A 217 -13.67 22.84 -8.12
C ASP A 217 -14.74 22.36 -7.13
N ASN A 218 -15.87 21.84 -7.61
CA ASN A 218 -16.95 21.30 -6.79
C ASN A 218 -16.75 19.83 -6.37
N PHE A 219 -15.73 19.13 -6.91
CA PHE A 219 -15.44 17.73 -6.56
C PHE A 219 -14.49 17.63 -5.37
N TYR A 220 -14.93 16.90 -4.34
CA TYR A 220 -14.23 16.76 -3.07
C TYR A 220 -13.98 15.30 -2.74
N ILE A 221 -12.86 15.05 -2.07
CA ILE A 221 -12.60 13.83 -1.33
C ILE A 221 -13.57 13.75 -0.16
N VAL A 222 -14.19 12.60 0.03
CA VAL A 222 -15.07 12.28 1.15
C VAL A 222 -14.47 11.15 1.97
N ASN A 223 -14.64 11.24 3.29
CA ASN A 223 -14.52 10.09 4.17
C ASN A 223 -15.58 10.17 5.28
N GLU A 224 -16.13 9.03 5.69
CA GLU A 224 -17.16 8.93 6.73
C GLU A 224 -18.32 9.94 6.52
N ASN A 225 -18.79 10.06 5.26
CA ASN A 225 -19.83 10.99 4.82
C ASN A 225 -19.54 12.47 5.14
N LYS A 226 -18.27 12.88 5.16
CA LYS A 226 -17.83 14.27 5.31
C LYS A 226 -16.88 14.67 4.20
N LEU A 227 -17.08 15.88 3.65
CA LEU A 227 -16.16 16.50 2.69
C LEU A 227 -14.85 16.84 3.41
N VAL A 228 -13.73 16.44 2.81
CA VAL A 228 -12.39 16.57 3.42
C VAL A 228 -11.57 17.64 2.73
N ARG A 229 -11.44 17.55 1.40
CA ARG A 229 -10.61 18.46 0.59
C ARG A 229 -10.95 18.38 -0.90
N PRO A 230 -10.60 19.40 -1.70
CA PRO A 230 -10.77 19.35 -3.15
C PRO A 230 -9.99 18.20 -3.79
N LEU A 231 -10.59 17.55 -4.80
CA LEU A 231 -9.97 16.45 -5.55
C LEU A 231 -8.85 16.92 -6.47
N ARG A 232 -9.03 18.07 -7.14
CA ARG A 232 -8.13 18.59 -8.19
C ARG A 232 -6.66 18.65 -7.75
N SER A 233 -6.38 19.16 -6.54
CA SER A 233 -5.01 19.23 -6.02
C SER A 233 -4.39 17.85 -5.82
N VAL A 234 -5.19 16.86 -5.40
CA VAL A 234 -4.71 15.49 -5.18
C VAL A 234 -4.38 14.81 -6.52
N LEU A 235 -5.19 15.04 -7.56
CA LEU A 235 -4.90 14.55 -8.91
C LEU A 235 -3.58 15.12 -9.45
N ARG A 236 -3.28 16.39 -9.16
CA ARG A 236 -2.00 17.03 -9.54
C ARG A 236 -0.80 16.40 -8.83
N ASP A 237 -0.93 16.10 -7.53
CA ASP A 237 0.11 15.39 -6.79
C ASP A 237 0.39 14.00 -7.40
N ILE A 238 -0.66 13.25 -7.73
CA ILE A 238 -0.53 11.92 -8.38
C ILE A 238 0.13 12.06 -9.75
N LYS A 239 -0.32 13.00 -10.58
CA LYS A 239 0.24 13.24 -11.91
C LYS A 239 1.72 13.55 -11.84
N ARG A 240 2.11 14.48 -10.98
CA ARG A 240 3.53 14.85 -10.82
C ARG A 240 4.34 13.65 -10.33
N PHE A 241 3.84 12.86 -9.38
CA PHE A 241 4.55 11.68 -8.90
C PHE A 241 4.82 10.67 -10.03
N VAL A 242 3.80 10.32 -10.82
CA VAL A 242 3.98 9.30 -11.87
C VAL A 242 4.81 9.80 -13.05
N GLN A 243 4.77 11.10 -13.35
CA GLN A 243 5.64 11.71 -14.36
C GLN A 243 7.12 11.69 -13.94
N LEU A 244 7.40 11.77 -12.64
CA LEU A 244 8.78 11.75 -12.13
C LEU A 244 9.29 10.32 -11.88
N SER A 245 8.44 9.43 -11.41
CA SER A 245 8.82 8.06 -11.03
C SER A 245 8.68 7.05 -12.17
N HIS A 246 7.85 7.35 -13.17
CA HIS A 246 7.42 6.42 -14.23
C HIS A 246 6.76 5.14 -13.70
N GLU A 247 6.23 5.17 -12.49
CA GLU A 247 5.58 4.04 -11.84
C GLU A 247 4.09 3.99 -12.14
N VAL A 248 3.55 2.77 -12.21
CA VAL A 248 2.11 2.57 -12.40
C VAL A 248 1.36 2.74 -11.08
N VAL A 249 0.37 3.62 -11.05
CA VAL A 249 -0.54 3.83 -9.93
C VAL A 249 -1.95 3.42 -10.31
N ILE A 250 -2.64 2.76 -9.40
CA ILE A 250 -4.06 2.41 -9.51
C ILE A 250 -4.84 3.40 -8.63
N LEU A 251 -5.68 4.21 -9.28
CA LEU A 251 -6.56 5.15 -8.64
C LEU A 251 -7.99 4.60 -8.66
N ASP A 252 -8.52 4.24 -7.50
CA ASP A 252 -9.85 3.65 -7.34
C ASP A 252 -10.85 4.68 -6.81
N PHE A 253 -11.84 5.02 -7.64
CA PHE A 253 -13.00 5.79 -7.22
C PHE A 253 -14.03 4.84 -6.64
N SER A 254 -13.93 4.57 -5.33
CA SER A 254 -14.64 3.47 -4.68
C SER A 254 -16.12 3.72 -4.43
N SER A 255 -16.52 4.96 -4.19
CA SER A 255 -17.91 5.33 -3.93
C SER A 255 -18.19 6.82 -4.11
N PHE A 256 -19.48 7.18 -4.22
CA PHE A 256 -19.96 8.55 -4.46
C PHE A 256 -20.99 9.01 -3.40
N PRO A 257 -20.60 9.08 -2.11
CA PRO A 257 -21.55 9.19 -0.99
C PRO A 257 -22.31 10.51 -0.87
N ILE A 258 -21.81 11.62 -1.42
CA ILE A 258 -22.40 12.95 -1.24
C ILE A 258 -22.70 13.58 -2.60
N GLY A 259 -23.97 13.83 -2.87
CA GLY A 259 -24.38 14.64 -4.02
C GLY A 259 -24.23 13.95 -5.37
N PHE A 260 -24.23 12.63 -5.50
CA PHE A 260 -24.34 11.97 -6.83
C PHE A 260 -25.71 11.33 -7.07
N TYR A 261 -26.46 11.05 -5.99
CA TYR A 261 -27.80 10.48 -6.08
C TYR A 261 -28.75 11.38 -6.90
N LYS A 262 -29.39 10.80 -7.94
CA LYS A 262 -30.26 11.50 -8.90
C LYS A 262 -29.57 12.61 -9.73
N HIS A 263 -28.25 12.65 -9.73
CA HIS A 263 -27.45 13.65 -10.44
C HIS A 263 -26.40 12.99 -11.37
N PRO A 264 -26.84 12.21 -12.37
CA PRO A 264 -25.96 11.49 -13.28
C PRO A 264 -24.95 12.40 -14.02
N GLU A 265 -25.31 13.66 -14.29
CA GLU A 265 -24.47 14.66 -14.92
C GLU A 265 -23.16 14.93 -14.15
N ARG A 266 -23.14 14.67 -12.84
CA ARG A 266 -21.96 14.86 -11.99
C ARG A 266 -20.89 13.80 -12.26
N HIS A 267 -21.27 12.59 -12.71
CA HIS A 267 -20.30 11.60 -13.18
C HIS A 267 -19.61 12.08 -14.47
N SER A 268 -20.36 12.69 -15.40
CA SER A 268 -19.80 13.28 -16.61
C SER A 268 -18.88 14.47 -16.31
N GLY A 269 -19.25 15.33 -15.36
CA GLY A 269 -18.39 16.41 -14.86
C GLY A 269 -17.10 15.91 -14.23
N LEU A 270 -17.16 14.81 -13.46
CA LEU A 270 -15.97 14.19 -12.88
C LEU A 270 -15.06 13.60 -13.97
N ASN A 271 -15.63 12.93 -14.98
CA ASN A 271 -14.85 12.43 -16.12
C ASN A 271 -14.19 13.57 -16.91
N HIS A 272 -14.83 14.74 -17.02
CA HIS A 272 -14.22 15.94 -17.59
C HIS A 272 -13.00 16.40 -16.78
N LEU A 273 -13.13 16.52 -15.45
CA LEU A 273 -12.01 16.85 -14.56
C LEU A 273 -10.86 15.83 -14.68
N LEU A 274 -11.17 14.52 -14.72
CA LEU A 274 -10.16 13.48 -14.86
C LEU A 274 -9.42 13.59 -16.20
N ARG A 275 -10.15 13.90 -17.28
CA ARG A 275 -9.55 14.14 -18.59
C ARG A 275 -8.65 15.38 -18.60
N GLU A 276 -9.08 16.46 -17.94
CA GLU A 276 -8.33 17.70 -17.82
C GLU A 276 -7.01 17.50 -17.05
N GLU A 277 -7.09 16.93 -15.85
CA GLU A 277 -5.93 16.87 -14.95
C GLU A 277 -4.99 15.70 -15.27
N VAL A 278 -5.52 14.51 -15.59
CA VAL A 278 -4.72 13.27 -15.72
C VAL A 278 -4.90 12.52 -17.05
N GLY A 279 -5.72 13.02 -17.98
CA GLY A 279 -6.05 12.30 -19.21
C GLY A 279 -4.86 11.98 -20.12
N ASP A 280 -3.79 12.76 -20.04
CA ASP A 280 -2.55 12.57 -20.77
C ASP A 280 -1.68 11.42 -20.23
N ILE A 281 -1.85 11.01 -18.97
CA ILE A 281 -1.07 9.96 -18.31
C ILE A 281 -1.87 8.69 -18.00
N VAL A 282 -3.19 8.71 -18.19
CA VAL A 282 -4.08 7.56 -17.97
C VAL A 282 -4.02 6.57 -19.13
N TYR A 283 -3.99 5.28 -18.78
CA TYR A 283 -4.11 4.20 -19.74
C TYR A 283 -5.47 4.24 -20.47
N ILE A 284 -5.44 4.13 -21.79
CA ILE A 284 -6.65 4.14 -22.62
C ILE A 284 -6.95 2.72 -23.09
N ARG A 285 -8.11 2.18 -22.68
CA ARG A 285 -8.54 0.84 -23.07
C ARG A 285 -8.75 0.72 -24.58
N ASN A 286 -8.30 -0.41 -25.14
CA ASN A 286 -8.66 -0.81 -26.49
C ASN A 286 -10.03 -1.50 -26.49
N THR A 287 -11.03 -0.87 -27.09
CA THR A 287 -12.41 -1.38 -27.19
C THR A 287 -12.78 -1.78 -28.62
N SER A 288 -11.80 -1.90 -29.52
CA SER A 288 -12.02 -1.97 -30.98
C SER A 288 -12.17 -3.38 -31.53
N THR A 289 -11.82 -4.43 -30.77
CA THR A 289 -11.85 -5.82 -31.25
C THR A 289 -13.00 -6.60 -30.61
N GLN A 290 -13.83 -7.23 -31.43
CA GLN A 290 -14.86 -8.17 -30.95
C GLN A 290 -14.25 -9.45 -30.34
N GLU A 291 -12.95 -9.68 -30.53
CA GLU A 291 -12.15 -10.63 -29.74
C GLU A 291 -11.46 -9.90 -28.58
N GLY A 292 -12.00 -10.12 -27.37
CA GLY A 292 -11.33 -10.02 -26.07
C GLY A 292 -10.55 -8.73 -25.78
N SER A 293 -11.24 -7.63 -25.44
CA SER A 293 -10.56 -6.52 -24.77
C SER A 293 -10.02 -7.01 -23.42
N LYS A 294 -8.69 -7.05 -23.28
CA LYS A 294 -7.99 -7.41 -22.04
C LYS A 294 -8.51 -6.54 -20.89
N GLN A 295 -8.95 -7.16 -19.80
CA GLN A 295 -9.39 -6.41 -18.62
C GLN A 295 -8.20 -5.71 -17.97
N CYS A 296 -8.44 -4.59 -17.28
CA CYS A 296 -7.34 -3.76 -16.78
C CYS A 296 -6.49 -4.45 -15.70
N ASP A 297 -7.05 -5.43 -14.99
CA ASP A 297 -6.35 -6.27 -14.02
C ASP A 297 -5.42 -7.30 -14.69
N GLU A 298 -5.65 -7.64 -15.96
CA GLU A 298 -4.77 -8.52 -16.72
C GLU A 298 -3.58 -7.78 -17.32
N LEU A 299 -3.63 -6.45 -17.38
CA LEU A 299 -2.55 -5.62 -17.92
C LEU A 299 -1.26 -5.82 -17.13
N THR A 300 -0.13 -5.70 -17.81
CA THR A 300 1.19 -5.67 -17.17
C THR A 300 1.68 -4.23 -17.01
N ILE A 301 2.68 -4.02 -16.16
CA ILE A 301 3.31 -2.71 -15.99
C ILE A 301 3.93 -2.25 -17.32
N GLU A 302 4.54 -3.16 -18.06
CA GLU A 302 5.16 -2.89 -19.37
C GLU A 302 4.11 -2.45 -20.41
N GLU A 303 2.96 -3.13 -20.47
CA GLU A 303 1.88 -2.78 -21.39
C GLU A 303 1.32 -1.38 -21.10
N ILE A 304 1.14 -1.04 -19.82
CA ILE A 304 0.64 0.28 -19.41
C ILE A 304 1.64 1.37 -19.80
N ARG A 305 2.94 1.14 -19.58
CA ARG A 305 3.99 2.15 -19.81
C ARG A 305 4.34 2.40 -21.27
N LYS A 306 3.93 1.52 -22.20
CA LYS A 306 4.33 1.55 -23.62
C LYS A 306 4.09 2.92 -24.29
N ASP A 307 3.03 3.63 -23.90
CA ASP A 307 2.65 4.94 -24.46
C ASP A 307 2.77 6.08 -23.44
N ASN A 308 3.78 6.01 -22.55
CA ASN A 308 4.00 6.95 -21.44
C ASN A 308 2.75 7.12 -20.57
N LYS A 309 2.03 6.02 -20.33
CA LYS A 309 0.91 5.97 -19.40
C LYS A 309 1.35 5.31 -18.11
N TYR A 310 0.78 5.79 -17.02
CA TYR A 310 1.20 5.42 -15.67
C TYR A 310 0.03 5.34 -14.69
N LEU A 311 -1.20 5.65 -15.14
CA LEU A 311 -2.37 5.69 -14.26
C LEU A 311 -3.47 4.77 -14.78
N ILE A 312 -3.97 3.90 -13.92
CA ILE A 312 -5.20 3.12 -14.11
C ILE A 312 -6.29 3.73 -13.24
N ILE A 313 -7.46 4.01 -13.81
CA ILE A 313 -8.61 4.52 -13.06
C ILE A 313 -9.64 3.42 -12.94
N LEU A 314 -9.86 2.92 -11.72
CA LEU A 314 -10.97 2.03 -11.40
C LEU A 314 -12.22 2.86 -11.06
N TYR A 315 -13.35 2.45 -11.58
CA TYR A 315 -14.62 3.16 -11.44
C TYR A 315 -15.79 2.16 -11.40
N PRO A 316 -16.82 2.37 -10.56
CA PRO A 316 -18.04 1.56 -10.60
C PRO A 316 -18.86 1.97 -11.82
N VAL A 317 -18.47 1.46 -12.98
CA VAL A 317 -19.09 1.78 -14.28
C VAL A 317 -20.59 1.48 -14.32
N GLN A 318 -21.09 0.67 -13.39
CA GLN A 318 -22.51 0.32 -13.25
C GLN A 318 -23.34 1.46 -12.66
N GLU A 319 -22.70 2.41 -11.97
CA GLU A 319 -23.33 3.64 -11.48
C GLU A 319 -23.50 4.69 -12.59
N LEU A 320 -22.86 4.47 -13.75
CA LEU A 320 -22.92 5.41 -14.87
C LEU A 320 -24.23 5.25 -15.67
N PRO A 321 -24.80 6.35 -16.21
CA PRO A 321 -26.01 6.28 -17.01
C PRO A 321 -25.83 5.50 -18.33
N TYR A 322 -24.64 5.62 -18.93
CA TYR A 322 -24.30 4.99 -20.22
C TYR A 322 -22.94 4.28 -20.16
N PRO A 323 -22.83 3.14 -19.45
CA PRO A 323 -21.55 2.47 -19.17
C PRO A 323 -20.73 2.13 -20.42
N GLU A 324 -21.40 1.78 -21.52
CA GLU A 324 -20.75 1.36 -22.78
C GLU A 324 -20.10 2.53 -23.55
N SER A 325 -20.44 3.78 -23.22
CA SER A 325 -20.05 4.97 -24.00
C SER A 325 -19.27 6.03 -23.21
N GLU A 326 -19.11 5.83 -21.90
CA GLU A 326 -18.65 6.86 -20.95
C GLU A 326 -17.20 7.30 -21.15
N SER A 327 -16.24 6.38 -21.10
CA SER A 327 -14.83 6.70 -21.34
C SER A 327 -13.96 5.46 -21.46
N LYS A 328 -13.05 5.48 -22.43
CA LYS A 328 -12.00 4.46 -22.55
C LYS A 328 -10.92 4.59 -21.46
N MET A 329 -10.91 5.70 -20.70
CA MET A 329 -9.99 5.92 -19.57
C MET A 329 -10.40 5.15 -18.30
N LEU A 330 -11.66 4.77 -18.17
CA LEU A 330 -12.21 4.15 -16.96
C LEU A 330 -12.20 2.64 -17.10
N CYS A 331 -11.65 1.95 -16.10
CA CYS A 331 -11.69 0.51 -15.94
C CYS A 331 -12.78 0.12 -14.94
N SER A 332 -13.36 -1.07 -15.11
CA SER A 332 -14.28 -1.64 -14.11
C SER A 332 -13.59 -1.76 -12.75
N ASN A 333 -14.36 -1.54 -11.68
CA ASN A 333 -13.89 -1.72 -10.33
C ASN A 333 -13.44 -3.16 -10.07
N TRP A 334 -12.38 -3.30 -9.28
CA TRP A 334 -11.92 -4.59 -8.79
C TRP A 334 -12.81 -5.10 -7.67
N LYS A 335 -12.79 -6.42 -7.45
CA LYS A 335 -13.58 -7.02 -6.39
C LYS A 335 -13.05 -6.63 -5.02
N ARG A 336 -13.89 -6.03 -4.20
CA ARG A 336 -13.51 -5.48 -2.89
C ARG A 336 -13.98 -6.38 -1.76
N PHE A 337 -13.06 -6.70 -0.85
CA PHE A 337 -13.32 -7.39 0.40
C PHE A 337 -12.89 -6.48 1.55
N SER A 338 -13.86 -5.99 2.31
CA SER A 338 -13.61 -5.04 3.39
C SER A 338 -13.95 -5.63 4.74
N THR A 339 -13.10 -5.36 5.73
CA THR A 339 -13.36 -5.70 7.14
C THR A 339 -14.13 -4.59 7.88
N ALA A 340 -14.65 -3.58 7.16
CA ALA A 340 -15.31 -2.40 7.72
C ALA A 340 -16.32 -2.71 8.84
N PHE A 341 -17.10 -3.77 8.70
CA PHE A 341 -18.15 -4.15 9.64
C PHE A 341 -17.82 -5.43 10.43
N MET A 342 -16.56 -5.83 10.47
CA MET A 342 -16.11 -7.07 11.10
C MET A 342 -15.42 -6.79 12.44
N ASN A 343 -15.65 -7.65 13.41
CA ASN A 343 -14.81 -7.70 14.60
C ASN A 343 -13.43 -8.31 14.27
N THR A 344 -12.51 -8.30 15.24
CA THR A 344 -11.14 -8.79 15.00
C THR A 344 -11.10 -10.27 14.60
N SER A 345 -11.91 -11.14 15.20
CA SER A 345 -11.92 -12.57 14.86
C SER A 345 -12.46 -12.78 13.45
N GLU A 346 -13.59 -12.14 13.12
CA GLU A 346 -14.20 -12.19 11.80
C GLU A 346 -13.27 -11.68 10.70
N ALA A 347 -12.57 -10.58 10.97
CA ALA A 347 -11.57 -10.04 10.05
C ALA A 347 -10.46 -11.06 9.76
N LEU A 348 -9.95 -11.73 10.80
CA LEU A 348 -8.91 -12.75 10.67
C LEU A 348 -9.43 -14.00 9.93
N ASP A 349 -10.66 -14.44 10.20
CA ASP A 349 -11.24 -15.60 9.51
C ASP A 349 -11.54 -15.30 8.04
N ASN A 350 -12.03 -14.10 7.73
CA ASN A 350 -12.18 -13.62 6.36
C ASN A 350 -10.84 -13.61 5.63
N MET A 351 -9.78 -13.11 6.27
CA MET A 351 -8.44 -13.21 5.70
C MET A 351 -8.01 -14.65 5.43
N ARG A 352 -8.21 -15.59 6.36
CA ARG A 352 -7.88 -17.01 6.10
C ARG A 352 -8.61 -17.53 4.87
N LEU A 353 -9.88 -17.20 4.72
CA LEU A 353 -10.68 -17.61 3.57
C LEU A 353 -10.11 -17.05 2.25
N LEU A 354 -9.84 -15.75 2.21
CA LEU A 354 -9.34 -15.04 1.04
C LEU A 354 -7.94 -15.54 0.64
N PHE A 355 -6.96 -15.38 1.51
CA PHE A 355 -5.55 -15.58 1.17
C PHE A 355 -5.13 -17.05 1.09
N SER A 356 -5.92 -18.00 1.60
CA SER A 356 -5.60 -19.42 1.47
C SER A 356 -5.86 -19.99 0.07
N LYS A 357 -6.60 -19.27 -0.79
CA LYS A 357 -7.04 -19.75 -2.13
C LYS A 357 -7.66 -21.17 -2.08
N LYS A 358 -8.31 -21.54 -0.96
CA LYS A 358 -9.07 -22.80 -0.87
C LYS A 358 -10.20 -22.82 -1.90
N GLN A 359 -10.71 -24.02 -2.22
CA GLN A 359 -11.79 -24.20 -3.22
C GLN A 359 -13.03 -23.32 -2.97
N ASN A 360 -13.32 -23.00 -1.71
CA ASN A 360 -14.46 -22.16 -1.32
C ASN A 360 -14.11 -20.66 -1.22
N SER A 361 -12.89 -20.26 -1.57
CA SER A 361 -12.50 -18.84 -1.56
C SER A 361 -13.33 -18.07 -2.58
N PRO A 362 -13.84 -16.87 -2.23
CA PRO A 362 -14.60 -16.05 -3.16
C PRO A 362 -13.70 -15.37 -4.22
N ILE A 363 -12.38 -15.49 -4.10
CA ILE A 363 -11.42 -14.93 -5.05
C ILE A 363 -11.37 -15.81 -6.28
N GLN A 364 -11.61 -15.20 -7.44
CA GLN A 364 -11.51 -15.86 -8.75
C GLN A 364 -10.27 -15.34 -9.50
N ASN A 365 -10.19 -15.59 -10.80
CA ASN A 365 -9.09 -15.11 -11.65
C ASN A 365 -9.28 -13.64 -12.09
N GLU A 366 -9.45 -12.75 -11.10
CA GLU A 366 -9.77 -11.33 -11.24
C GLU A 366 -8.90 -10.47 -10.31
N GLY A 367 -8.75 -9.18 -10.62
CA GLY A 367 -8.18 -8.18 -9.72
C GLY A 367 -9.06 -7.98 -8.50
N TRP A 368 -8.44 -7.91 -7.32
CA TRP A 368 -9.15 -7.81 -6.05
C TRP A 368 -8.41 -7.00 -5.00
N VAL A 369 -9.18 -6.44 -4.08
CA VAL A 369 -8.73 -5.51 -3.04
C VAL A 369 -9.18 -6.03 -1.69
N PHE A 370 -8.22 -6.23 -0.77
CA PHE A 370 -8.49 -6.43 0.64
C PHE A 370 -8.31 -5.13 1.41
N GLN A 371 -9.36 -4.66 2.07
CA GLN A 371 -9.31 -3.48 2.94
C GLN A 371 -9.36 -3.91 4.40
N ALA A 372 -8.23 -3.77 5.08
CA ALA A 372 -8.09 -4.00 6.51
C ALA A 372 -8.45 -2.74 7.28
N ILE A 373 -9.74 -2.47 7.38
CA ILE A 373 -10.30 -1.26 8.01
C ILE A 373 -11.46 -1.62 8.93
N ARG A 374 -11.98 -0.63 9.66
CA ARG A 374 -13.24 -0.74 10.38
C ARG A 374 -13.99 0.58 10.24
N SER A 375 -15.29 0.54 9.92
CA SER A 375 -16.19 1.68 9.70
C SER A 375 -16.70 2.26 11.02
N MET A 376 -16.82 3.59 11.11
CA MET A 376 -17.29 4.26 12.32
C MET A 376 -18.65 3.74 12.81
N GLU A 377 -19.55 3.39 11.88
CA GLU A 377 -20.91 2.95 12.16
C GLU A 377 -20.97 1.73 13.10
N GLN A 378 -20.07 0.75 12.92
CA GLN A 378 -20.02 -0.42 13.80
C GLN A 378 -19.57 -0.08 15.23
N SER A 379 -18.84 1.03 15.42
CA SER A 379 -18.43 1.45 16.76
C SER A 379 -19.59 1.94 17.61
N LEU A 380 -20.59 2.56 16.96
CA LEU A 380 -21.79 3.05 17.62
C LEU A 380 -22.55 1.90 18.28
N ASN A 381 -22.50 0.70 17.68
CA ASN A 381 -23.16 -0.50 18.21
C ASN A 381 -22.46 -1.11 19.45
N ASN A 382 -21.20 -0.75 19.73
CA ASN A 382 -20.41 -1.28 20.85
C ASN A 382 -20.25 -0.30 22.03
N ASN A 383 -21.07 0.77 22.10
CA ASN A 383 -21.03 1.82 23.13
C ASN A 383 -19.68 2.56 23.29
N LYS A 384 -18.73 2.39 22.36
CA LYS A 384 -17.47 3.15 22.29
C LYS A 384 -17.17 3.49 20.83
N LEU A 385 -17.14 4.79 20.52
CA LEU A 385 -16.70 5.30 19.24
C LEU A 385 -15.17 5.23 19.16
N GLU A 386 -14.66 4.25 18.43
CA GLU A 386 -13.24 4.04 18.18
C GLU A 386 -12.84 4.76 16.89
N THR A 387 -11.72 5.46 16.95
CA THR A 387 -11.14 6.18 15.81
C THR A 387 -10.50 5.21 14.82
N ALA A 388 -10.40 5.60 13.55
CA ALA A 388 -9.66 4.84 12.53
C ALA A 388 -8.20 4.55 12.97
N LYS A 389 -7.61 5.48 13.72
CA LYS A 389 -6.25 5.37 14.27
C LYS A 389 -6.13 4.26 15.33
N GLU A 390 -7.04 4.22 16.30
CA GLU A 390 -7.07 3.15 17.33
C GLU A 390 -7.26 1.77 16.70
N ARG A 391 -8.09 1.70 15.65
CA ARG A 391 -8.37 0.45 14.92
C ARG A 391 -7.17 -0.03 14.12
N ALA A 392 -6.53 0.87 13.38
CA ALA A 392 -5.29 0.60 12.65
C ALA A 392 -4.17 0.12 13.58
N ALA A 393 -4.08 0.65 14.81
CA ALA A 393 -3.08 0.22 15.79
C ALA A 393 -3.23 -1.26 16.22
N ILE A 394 -4.44 -1.82 16.13
CA ILE A 394 -4.75 -3.21 16.51
C ILE A 394 -4.71 -4.14 15.30
N LEU A 395 -5.33 -3.74 14.18
CA LEU A 395 -5.53 -4.61 13.03
C LEU A 395 -4.27 -4.71 12.17
N ASN A 396 -3.64 -3.57 11.87
CA ASN A 396 -2.55 -3.52 10.90
C ASN A 396 -1.36 -4.43 11.26
N PRO A 397 -0.88 -4.51 12.52
CA PRO A 397 0.20 -5.42 12.89
C PRO A 397 -0.18 -6.90 12.69
N LYS A 398 -1.43 -7.28 12.94
CA LYS A 398 -1.91 -8.66 12.77
C LYS A 398 -1.93 -9.04 11.28
N VAL A 399 -2.52 -8.19 10.46
CA VAL A 399 -2.60 -8.38 9.00
C VAL A 399 -1.20 -8.41 8.39
N THR A 400 -0.32 -7.49 8.79
CA THR A 400 1.07 -7.43 8.31
C THR A 400 1.86 -8.68 8.69
N SER A 401 1.76 -9.13 9.95
CA SER A 401 2.45 -10.34 10.43
C SER A 401 2.06 -11.58 9.60
N TRP A 402 0.77 -11.68 9.28
CA TRP A 402 0.22 -12.76 8.46
C TRP A 402 0.74 -12.72 7.01
N LEU A 403 0.83 -11.53 6.44
CA LEU A 403 1.33 -11.34 5.07
C LEU A 403 2.85 -11.57 4.96
N LYS A 404 3.62 -11.51 6.04
CA LYS A 404 5.04 -11.93 6.01
C LYS A 404 5.22 -13.41 5.70
N GLY A 405 4.20 -14.23 5.95
CA GLY A 405 4.19 -15.65 5.63
C GLY A 405 3.75 -15.95 4.18
N PRO A 406 3.35 -17.20 3.89
CA PRO A 406 3.02 -17.65 2.53
C PRO A 406 1.81 -16.94 1.91
N TRP A 407 0.98 -16.28 2.72
CA TRP A 407 -0.22 -15.60 2.26
C TRP A 407 0.05 -14.37 1.40
N SER A 408 1.22 -13.74 1.50
CA SER A 408 1.60 -12.68 0.55
C SER A 408 1.68 -13.15 -0.89
N LEU A 409 1.96 -14.44 -1.12
CA LEU A 409 1.98 -15.02 -2.47
C LEU A 409 0.58 -15.12 -3.10
N ALA A 410 -0.48 -15.06 -2.28
CA ALA A 410 -1.85 -15.01 -2.76
C ALA A 410 -2.40 -13.59 -2.89
N ALA A 411 -1.81 -12.61 -2.19
CA ALA A 411 -2.30 -11.24 -2.09
C ALA A 411 -2.34 -10.51 -3.44
N ASN A 412 -3.38 -9.71 -3.70
CA ASN A 412 -3.38 -8.71 -4.76
C ASN A 412 -3.24 -7.31 -4.18
N VAL A 413 -4.28 -6.48 -4.08
CA VAL A 413 -4.18 -5.21 -3.35
C VAL A 413 -4.48 -5.45 -1.86
N VAL A 414 -3.63 -4.90 -0.98
CA VAL A 414 -3.94 -4.79 0.46
C VAL A 414 -3.87 -3.33 0.87
N ALA A 415 -5.01 -2.79 1.29
CA ALA A 415 -5.18 -1.40 1.66
C ALA A 415 -5.48 -1.23 3.16
N PHE A 416 -4.80 -0.25 3.77
CA PHE A 416 -4.92 0.06 5.20
C PHE A 416 -5.33 1.51 5.45
N ASP A 417 -5.97 1.74 6.60
CA ASP A 417 -5.90 3.03 7.28
C ASP A 417 -4.54 3.14 7.98
N TYR A 418 -3.90 4.31 7.94
CA TYR A 418 -2.59 4.57 8.58
C TYR A 418 -1.50 3.55 8.22
N PHE A 419 -1.18 3.38 6.93
CA PHE A 419 -0.21 2.37 6.45
C PHE A 419 1.16 2.41 7.13
N SER A 420 1.59 3.55 7.68
CA SER A 420 2.94 3.74 8.20
C SER A 420 3.22 3.03 9.52
N ASN A 421 2.20 2.49 10.20
CA ASN A 421 2.42 1.54 11.31
C ASN A 421 2.59 0.08 10.82
N THR A 422 2.87 -0.11 9.52
CA THR A 422 3.11 -1.41 8.89
C THR A 422 4.43 -1.40 8.13
N ASN A 423 4.90 -2.61 7.82
CA ASN A 423 5.96 -2.81 6.83
C ASN A 423 5.41 -3.37 5.51
N ILE A 424 4.20 -2.97 5.12
CA ILE A 424 3.48 -3.59 3.98
C ILE A 424 4.22 -3.42 2.65
N ILE A 425 4.97 -2.32 2.48
CA ILE A 425 5.69 -2.01 1.25
C ILE A 425 6.84 -3.00 1.03
N ASP A 426 7.69 -3.22 2.05
CA ASP A 426 8.75 -4.23 1.95
C ASP A 426 8.18 -5.63 1.79
N VAL A 427 7.10 -5.96 2.51
CA VAL A 427 6.43 -7.25 2.39
C VAL A 427 5.92 -7.48 0.97
N ALA A 428 5.31 -6.47 0.35
CA ALA A 428 4.81 -6.55 -1.02
C ALA A 428 5.96 -6.69 -2.04
N ILE A 429 7.03 -5.91 -1.89
CA ILE A 429 8.24 -5.99 -2.74
C ILE A 429 8.85 -7.39 -2.67
N TYR A 430 9.09 -7.92 -1.47
CA TYR A 430 9.64 -9.26 -1.27
C TYR A 430 8.74 -10.32 -1.89
N ALA A 431 7.43 -10.26 -1.62
CA ALA A 431 6.48 -11.20 -2.17
C ALA A 431 6.43 -11.18 -3.71
N ASN A 432 6.51 -9.99 -4.32
CA ASN A 432 6.54 -9.87 -5.78
C ASN A 432 7.81 -10.44 -6.39
N MET A 433 8.97 -10.30 -5.74
CA MET A 433 10.20 -10.98 -6.17
C MET A 433 10.00 -12.50 -6.18
N HIS A 434 9.39 -13.05 -5.13
CA HIS A 434 9.07 -14.50 -5.06
C HIS A 434 8.06 -14.93 -6.13
N LYS A 435 6.99 -14.16 -6.33
CA LYS A 435 5.99 -14.46 -7.36
C LYS A 435 6.59 -14.42 -8.76
N ALA A 436 7.44 -13.43 -9.05
CA ALA A 436 8.13 -13.30 -10.33
C ALA A 436 9.09 -14.47 -10.57
N PHE A 437 9.89 -14.84 -9.55
CA PHE A 437 10.76 -16.02 -9.61
C PHE A 437 9.96 -17.30 -9.90
N ASN A 438 8.84 -17.51 -9.19
CA ASN A 438 7.99 -18.68 -9.40
C ASN A 438 7.38 -18.68 -10.81
N MET A 439 6.94 -17.52 -11.31
CA MET A 439 6.38 -17.39 -12.66
C MET A 439 7.41 -17.70 -13.75
N ALA A 440 8.63 -17.21 -13.62
CA ALA A 440 9.72 -17.47 -14.57
C ALA A 440 10.13 -18.96 -14.60
N ASN A 441 10.07 -19.64 -13.44
CA ASN A 441 10.52 -21.02 -13.28
C ASN A 441 9.40 -22.08 -13.34
N LYS A 442 8.16 -21.71 -13.68
CA LYS A 442 7.03 -22.66 -13.82
C LYS A 442 7.36 -23.87 -14.73
N ASN A 443 8.21 -23.68 -15.74
CA ASN A 443 8.63 -24.75 -16.64
C ASN A 443 9.73 -25.66 -16.06
N PHE A 444 10.58 -25.16 -15.15
CA PHE A 444 11.65 -25.96 -14.53
C PHE A 444 11.13 -26.85 -13.39
N VAL A 445 10.17 -26.37 -12.60
CA VAL A 445 9.57 -27.14 -11.50
C VAL A 445 8.75 -28.34 -12.00
N ASN A 446 8.16 -28.24 -13.20
CA ASN A 446 7.43 -29.35 -13.80
C ASN A 446 8.32 -30.48 -14.33
N PHE A 447 9.63 -30.26 -14.53
CA PHE A 447 10.53 -31.33 -14.97
C PHE A 447 10.91 -32.31 -13.84
N GLU A 448 10.93 -31.86 -12.57
CA GLU A 448 11.27 -32.73 -11.43
C GLU A 448 10.10 -33.64 -10.99
N ILE A 449 8.86 -33.28 -11.33
CA ILE A 449 7.66 -34.06 -10.92
C ILE A 449 7.26 -35.09 -11.99
N VAL A 450 7.76 -34.98 -13.22
CA VAL A 450 7.44 -35.91 -14.33
C VAL A 450 8.50 -37.00 -14.51
N SER A 451 9.57 -36.98 -13.71
CA SER A 451 10.59 -38.04 -13.67
C SER A 451 10.46 -38.90 -12.41
N VAL A 452 9.35 -39.66 -12.28
CA VAL A 452 9.26 -40.87 -11.46
C VAL A 452 8.45 -41.93 -12.21
#